data_AF-A0A970N8G3-F1
#
_entry.id   AF-A0A970N8G3-F1
#
_cell.length_a   1.000
_cell.length_b   1.000
_cell.length_c   1.000
_cell.angle_alpha   90.00
_cell.angle_beta   90.00
_cell.angle_gamma   90.00
#
_symmetry.space_group_name_H-M   'P 1'
#
loop_
_entity.id
_entity.type
_entity.pdbx_description
1 polymer ?
#
loop_
_entity_poly.entity_id
_entity_poly.type
_entity_poly.pdbx_seq_one_letter_code
_entity_poly.pdbx_strand_id
1 'polypeptide(L)'
;MKDMIRYGIILALIAAISGGSISAVVNVTSKVIEERKAEELKAALGALVPEADRFEELFADEKTYYQGFLNNQEAGFVVTGKGDGYGGSIEVLVGFDADGKILNVQIGDNGETPGIGTKVTENDDFIQQFVGKDLNSPIAVGQDIQGVSGASMSSDGVAKAVKNAADFLTMQTSGDDFTLLFPDADLFVPLTVNDIFHYVAEAKGEKLGYVIPGEGQGHGGNIEVSVAFDLDGLILGYNIGKHNETPEIATLVFDNTEFAQQFTSKSFNDALLLGKDINGVASASQTSEGITLAVRAAADKMKDIFVDPSILELLSEADSFETHSLEDTTYYLGLKDDETAGYLIVSQGLGYEGLLNVYVAFDNDGLITGIKLRDHEDTPSMIRMITSDENFNNQFVGKNDESDFTIGKEIQIVSGASYSSEGMVEAVVNATKFFKENIAP
;
A
#
# COMPACT_ATOMS: atom_id res chain seq x y z
N MET A 1 33.65 -36.90 54.89
CA MET A 1 32.75 -37.50 53.88
C MET A 1 31.31 -37.65 54.36
N LYS A 2 31.04 -38.32 55.51
CA LYS A 2 29.66 -38.49 56.02
C LYS A 2 28.90 -37.17 56.24
N ASP A 3 29.54 -36.16 56.81
CA ASP A 3 28.87 -34.87 57.07
C ASP A 3 28.59 -34.09 55.79
N MET A 4 29.49 -34.16 54.80
CA MET A 4 29.33 -33.54 53.48
C MET A 4 28.13 -34.14 52.73
N ILE A 5 28.00 -35.47 52.77
CA ILE A 5 26.85 -36.19 52.19
C ILE A 5 25.56 -35.84 52.95
N ARG A 6 25.61 -35.75 54.29
CA ARG A 6 24.47 -35.38 55.13
C ARG A 6 23.97 -33.97 54.82
N TYR A 7 24.85 -32.98 54.72
CA TYR A 7 24.47 -31.62 54.37
C TYR A 7 23.96 -31.50 52.93
N GLY A 8 24.55 -32.23 51.98
CA GLY A 8 24.04 -32.31 50.61
C GLY A 8 22.62 -32.87 50.53
N ILE A 9 22.31 -33.93 51.28
CA ILE A 9 20.97 -34.52 51.35
C ILE A 9 19.97 -33.56 52.02
N ILE A 10 20.37 -32.87 53.09
CA ILE A 10 19.52 -31.88 53.77
C ILE A 10 19.18 -30.72 52.83
N LEU A 11 20.16 -30.18 52.10
CA LEU A 11 19.95 -29.12 51.10
C LEU A 11 19.04 -29.59 49.95
N ALA A 12 19.25 -30.80 49.44
CA ALA A 12 18.40 -31.37 48.41
C ALA A 12 16.95 -31.54 48.89
N LEU A 13 16.74 -31.97 50.14
CA LEU A 13 15.41 -32.08 50.74
C LEU A 13 14.75 -30.70 50.92
N ILE A 14 15.48 -29.71 51.43
CA ILE A 14 14.94 -28.36 51.59
C ILE A 14 14.59 -27.76 50.22
N ALA A 15 15.48 -27.88 49.23
CA ALA A 15 15.22 -27.41 47.87
C ALA A 15 14.02 -28.12 47.23
N ALA A 16 13.88 -29.43 47.42
CA ALA A 16 12.74 -30.20 46.92
C ALA A 16 11.42 -29.78 47.60
N ILE A 17 11.43 -29.54 48.92
CA ILE A 17 10.25 -29.08 49.66
C ILE A 17 9.88 -27.65 49.25
N SER A 18 10.84 -26.73 49.18
CA SER A 18 10.61 -25.35 48.76
C SER A 18 10.15 -25.25 47.31
N GLY A 19 10.82 -25.95 46.38
CA GLY A 19 10.41 -26.00 44.97
C GLY A 19 9.04 -26.64 44.78
N GLY A 20 8.76 -27.74 45.50
CA GLY A 20 7.45 -28.39 45.50
C GLY A 20 6.35 -27.49 46.07
N SER A 21 6.65 -26.71 47.12
CA SER A 21 5.69 -25.76 47.70
C SER A 21 5.37 -24.62 46.72
N ILE A 22 6.39 -24.05 46.07
CA ILE A 22 6.20 -23.01 45.05
C ILE A 22 5.41 -23.57 43.86
N SER A 23 5.76 -24.76 43.37
CA SER A 23 5.06 -25.40 42.26
C SER A 23 3.59 -25.70 42.59
N ALA A 24 3.29 -26.15 43.81
CA ALA A 24 1.92 -26.37 44.26
C ALA A 24 1.11 -25.06 44.32
N VAL A 25 1.71 -23.98 44.83
CA VAL A 25 1.08 -22.65 44.84
C VAL A 25 0.83 -22.17 43.41
N VAL A 26 1.84 -22.22 42.54
CA VAL A 26 1.71 -21.81 41.13
C VAL A 26 0.61 -22.60 40.42
N ASN A 27 0.53 -23.92 40.60
CA ASN A 27 -0.50 -24.76 39.96
C ASN A 27 -1.92 -24.49 40.47
N VAL A 28 -2.09 -24.15 41.74
CA VAL A 28 -3.41 -23.82 42.30
C VAL A 28 -3.82 -22.41 41.88
N THR A 29 -2.89 -21.46 41.89
CA THR A 29 -3.17 -20.06 41.57
C THR A 29 -3.31 -19.84 40.06
N SER A 30 -2.57 -20.56 39.21
CA SER A 30 -2.63 -20.40 37.75
C SER A 30 -4.03 -20.63 37.20
N LYS A 31 -4.74 -21.66 37.68
CA LYS A 31 -6.11 -21.95 37.23
C LYS A 31 -7.08 -20.80 37.56
N VAL A 32 -6.97 -20.22 38.75
CA VAL A 32 -7.80 -19.08 39.15
C VAL A 32 -7.43 -17.83 38.36
N ILE A 33 -6.15 -17.63 38.04
CA ILE A 33 -5.69 -16.52 37.20
C ILE A 33 -6.21 -16.69 35.77
N GLU A 34 -6.17 -17.89 35.20
CA GLU A 34 -6.68 -18.15 33.85
C GLU A 34 -8.20 -17.97 33.76
N GLU A 35 -8.96 -18.49 34.74
CA GLU A 35 -10.41 -18.29 34.79
C GLU A 35 -10.77 -16.80 34.90
N ARG A 36 -10.05 -16.04 35.73
CA ARG A 36 -10.23 -14.58 35.84
C ARG A 36 -9.87 -13.83 34.57
N LYS A 37 -8.75 -14.17 33.94
CA LYS A 37 -8.34 -13.57 32.67
C LYS A 37 -9.33 -13.87 31.56
N ALA A 38 -9.90 -15.07 31.52
CA ALA A 38 -10.93 -15.43 30.55
C ALA A 38 -12.24 -14.67 30.79
N GLU A 39 -12.64 -14.48 32.06
CA GLU A 39 -13.79 -13.64 32.42
C GLU A 39 -13.57 -12.17 32.03
N GLU A 40 -12.38 -11.62 32.32
CA GLU A 40 -11.98 -10.25 31.98
C GLU A 40 -11.93 -10.04 30.47
N LEU A 41 -11.33 -10.98 29.74
CA LEU A 41 -11.30 -10.96 28.28
C LEU A 41 -12.71 -11.01 27.71
N LYS A 42 -13.55 -11.94 28.16
CA LYS A 42 -14.94 -12.04 27.69
C LYS A 42 -15.73 -10.75 27.96
N ALA A 43 -15.54 -10.13 29.12
CA ALA A 43 -16.16 -8.86 29.45
C ALA A 43 -15.66 -7.71 28.55
N ALA A 44 -14.35 -7.67 28.28
CA ALA A 44 -13.75 -6.68 27.37
C ALA A 44 -14.28 -6.85 25.94
N LEU A 45 -14.31 -8.08 25.41
CA LEU A 45 -14.86 -8.36 24.08
C LEU A 45 -16.32 -7.93 23.97
N GLY A 46 -17.15 -8.25 24.97
CA GLY A 46 -18.55 -7.84 25.02
C GLY A 46 -18.76 -6.33 25.20
N ALA A 47 -17.80 -5.61 25.76
CA ALA A 47 -17.86 -4.14 25.83
C ALA A 47 -17.47 -3.50 24.48
N LEU A 48 -16.55 -4.13 23.75
CA LEU A 48 -16.06 -3.64 22.45
C LEU A 48 -17.03 -3.93 21.31
N VAL A 49 -17.73 -5.07 21.33
CA VAL A 49 -18.79 -5.43 20.38
C VAL A 49 -20.06 -5.82 21.16
N PRO A 50 -20.87 -4.86 21.63
CA PRO A 50 -22.00 -5.11 22.53
C PRO A 50 -23.12 -5.97 21.97
N GLU A 51 -23.24 -6.05 20.66
CA GLU A 51 -24.30 -6.82 19.99
C GLU A 51 -23.98 -8.32 19.91
N ALA A 52 -22.72 -8.72 20.08
CA ALA A 52 -22.31 -10.12 19.98
C ALA A 52 -22.66 -10.93 21.25
N ASP A 53 -23.32 -12.08 21.07
CA ASP A 53 -23.62 -13.05 22.13
C ASP A 53 -22.52 -14.12 22.30
N ARG A 54 -21.67 -14.27 21.27
CA ARG A 54 -20.61 -15.26 21.17
C ARG A 54 -19.40 -14.67 20.45
N PHE A 55 -18.20 -15.02 20.91
CA PHE A 55 -16.95 -14.68 20.23
C PHE A 55 -16.18 -15.95 19.88
N GLU A 56 -15.57 -15.98 18.71
CA GLU A 56 -14.62 -17.00 18.28
C GLU A 56 -13.23 -16.38 18.18
N GLU A 57 -12.23 -17.12 18.64
CA GLU A 57 -10.83 -16.72 18.56
C GLU A 57 -10.24 -17.15 17.22
N LEU A 58 -9.58 -16.22 16.54
CA LEU A 58 -8.94 -16.40 15.26
C LEU A 58 -7.47 -16.00 15.37
N PHE A 59 -6.63 -16.57 14.50
CA PHE A 59 -5.19 -16.38 14.53
C PHE A 59 -4.66 -16.12 13.13
N ALA A 60 -4.01 -14.97 12.94
CA ALA A 60 -3.39 -14.55 11.68
C ALA A 60 -2.22 -13.60 11.95
N ASP A 61 -1.15 -13.65 11.14
CA ASP A 61 0.05 -12.80 11.28
C ASP A 61 0.63 -12.78 12.72
N GLU A 62 0.76 -13.96 13.33
CA GLU A 62 1.19 -14.14 14.72
C GLU A 62 0.35 -13.38 15.78
N LYS A 63 -0.82 -12.86 15.40
CA LYS A 63 -1.74 -12.11 16.24
C LYS A 63 -3.05 -12.86 16.41
N THR A 64 -3.58 -12.74 17.62
CA THR A 64 -4.93 -13.21 17.95
C THR A 64 -5.92 -12.06 17.76
N TYR A 65 -7.04 -12.36 17.09
CA TYR A 65 -8.19 -11.46 16.99
C TYR A 65 -9.48 -12.26 17.20
N TYR A 66 -10.59 -11.56 17.43
CA TYR A 66 -11.85 -12.20 17.80
C TYR A 66 -12.95 -11.80 16.83
N GLN A 67 -13.78 -12.76 16.42
CA GLN A 67 -14.98 -12.51 15.63
C GLN A 67 -16.22 -12.68 16.51
N GLY A 68 -17.05 -11.65 16.57
CA GLY A 68 -18.29 -11.62 17.32
C GLY A 68 -19.48 -12.04 16.47
N PHE A 69 -20.41 -12.79 17.06
CA PHE A 69 -21.63 -13.26 16.43
C PHE A 69 -22.86 -12.90 17.24
N LEU A 70 -23.97 -12.63 16.56
CA LEU A 70 -25.31 -12.51 17.11
C LEU A 70 -26.23 -13.47 16.35
N ASN A 71 -26.88 -14.42 17.03
CA ASN A 71 -27.76 -15.40 16.38
C ASN A 71 -27.11 -16.13 15.18
N ASN A 72 -25.81 -16.48 15.27
CA ASN A 72 -24.99 -17.07 14.20
C ASN A 72 -24.76 -16.18 12.95
N GLN A 73 -25.07 -14.88 13.01
CA GLN A 73 -24.63 -13.91 12.02
C GLN A 73 -23.44 -13.12 12.56
N GLU A 74 -22.51 -12.74 11.70
CA GLU A 74 -21.38 -11.89 12.08
C GLU A 74 -21.89 -10.54 12.59
N ALA A 75 -21.47 -10.17 13.79
CA ALA A 75 -21.83 -8.92 14.44
C ALA A 75 -20.66 -7.93 14.48
N GLY A 76 -19.42 -8.41 14.31
CA GLY A 76 -18.23 -7.57 14.31
C GLY A 76 -16.95 -8.30 14.68
N PHE A 77 -15.89 -7.52 14.92
CA PHE A 77 -14.55 -8.04 15.21
C PHE A 77 -13.91 -7.27 16.35
N VAL A 78 -12.98 -7.91 17.06
CA VAL A 78 -12.10 -7.25 18.02
C VAL A 78 -10.66 -7.54 17.64
N VAL A 79 -9.89 -6.47 17.41
CA VAL A 79 -8.50 -6.55 16.99
C VAL A 79 -7.61 -5.81 17.98
N THR A 80 -6.44 -6.38 18.24
CA THR A 80 -5.40 -5.73 19.06
C THR A 80 -4.44 -4.95 18.17
N GLY A 81 -4.30 -3.66 18.42
CA GLY A 81 -3.37 -2.76 17.75
C GLY A 81 -2.24 -2.31 18.68
N LYS A 82 -1.10 -1.93 18.09
CA LYS A 82 0.06 -1.39 18.81
C LYS A 82 0.58 -0.14 18.15
N GLY A 83 1.03 0.82 18.95
CA GLY A 83 1.67 2.04 18.48
C GLY A 83 2.64 2.60 19.51
N ASP A 84 3.70 3.25 19.05
CA ASP A 84 4.74 3.78 19.93
C ASP A 84 4.29 5.10 20.58
N GLY A 85 4.21 5.10 21.91
CA GLY A 85 3.97 6.27 22.75
C GLY A 85 5.25 6.86 23.33
N TYR A 86 5.08 7.76 24.31
CA TYR A 86 6.22 8.39 24.99
C TYR A 86 6.97 7.43 25.91
N GLY A 87 6.25 6.57 26.62
CA GLY A 87 6.78 5.59 27.57
C GLY A 87 7.08 4.21 26.98
N GLY A 88 6.83 4.03 25.67
CA GLY A 88 7.02 2.76 24.95
C GLY A 88 5.77 2.36 24.17
N SER A 89 5.69 1.09 23.78
CA SER A 89 4.55 0.56 23.04
C SER A 89 3.27 0.67 23.85
N ILE A 90 2.23 1.23 23.22
CA ILE A 90 0.85 1.28 23.71
C ILE A 90 0.06 0.21 22.96
N GLU A 91 -0.63 -0.65 23.70
CA GLU A 91 -1.53 -1.67 23.15
C GLU A 91 -2.99 -1.21 23.30
N VAL A 92 -3.78 -1.38 22.24
CA VAL A 92 -5.21 -1.04 22.22
C VAL A 92 -6.02 -2.21 21.69
N LEU A 93 -7.20 -2.43 22.24
CA LEU A 93 -8.21 -3.30 21.67
C LEU A 93 -9.28 -2.44 21.00
N VAL A 94 -9.60 -2.77 19.76
CA VAL A 94 -10.59 -2.04 18.96
C VAL A 94 -11.69 -2.98 18.55
N GLY A 95 -12.93 -2.63 18.89
CA GLY A 95 -14.13 -3.31 18.43
C GLY A 95 -14.65 -2.66 17.16
N PHE A 96 -14.92 -3.47 16.14
CA PHE A 96 -15.49 -3.08 14.86
C PHE A 96 -16.84 -3.77 14.67
N ASP A 97 -17.78 -3.14 13.97
CA ASP A 97 -18.97 -3.82 13.47
C ASP A 97 -18.65 -4.66 12.22
N ALA A 98 -19.64 -5.40 11.71
CA ALA A 98 -19.50 -6.23 10.52
C ALA A 98 -19.17 -5.42 9.24
N ASP A 99 -19.44 -4.11 9.23
CA ASP A 99 -19.12 -3.20 8.12
C ASP A 99 -17.72 -2.56 8.28
N GLY A 100 -17.00 -2.86 9.37
CA GLY A 100 -15.67 -2.34 9.65
C GLY A 100 -15.65 -0.95 10.30
N LYS A 101 -16.77 -0.47 10.86
CA LYS A 101 -16.79 0.77 11.65
C LYS A 101 -16.40 0.50 13.08
N ILE A 102 -15.62 1.40 13.67
CA ILE A 102 -15.21 1.33 15.06
C ILE A 102 -16.43 1.53 15.97
N LEU A 103 -16.75 0.51 16.77
CA LEU A 103 -17.79 0.55 17.79
C LEU A 103 -17.26 1.12 19.10
N ASN A 104 -16.08 0.66 19.53
CA ASN A 104 -15.45 1.06 20.78
C ASN A 104 -13.94 0.81 20.73
N VAL A 105 -13.20 1.54 21.55
CA VAL A 105 -11.75 1.38 21.75
C VAL A 105 -11.47 1.26 23.24
N GLN A 106 -10.65 0.29 23.62
CA GLN A 106 -10.16 0.11 24.97
C GLN A 106 -8.63 0.11 24.95
N ILE A 107 -8.01 1.01 25.70
CA ILE A 107 -6.55 1.00 25.83
C ILE A 107 -6.17 -0.08 26.85
N GLY A 108 -5.25 -0.96 26.46
CA GLY A 108 -4.71 -2.03 27.30
C GLY A 108 -3.61 -1.56 28.24
N ASP A 109 -2.84 -2.52 28.76
CA ASP A 109 -1.67 -2.22 29.58
C ASP A 109 -0.67 -1.37 28.78
N ASN A 110 -0.25 -0.26 29.37
CA ASN A 110 0.69 0.69 28.75
C ASN A 110 1.86 0.99 29.71
N GLY A 111 3.05 1.20 29.13
CA GLY A 111 4.25 1.63 29.85
C GLY A 111 4.35 3.14 30.04
N GLU A 112 3.23 3.87 29.86
CA GLU A 112 3.23 5.32 29.79
C GLU A 112 3.61 5.97 31.13
N THR A 113 4.20 7.16 31.06
CA THR A 113 4.61 7.90 32.26
C THR A 113 3.37 8.34 33.06
N PRO A 114 3.22 7.94 34.33
CA PRO A 114 2.07 8.33 35.15
C PRO A 114 1.90 9.85 35.23
N GLY A 115 0.69 10.34 34.92
CA GLY A 115 0.34 11.76 34.98
C GLY A 115 0.62 12.58 33.70
N ILE A 116 1.27 11.98 32.69
CA ILE A 116 1.47 12.60 31.37
C ILE A 116 0.77 11.76 30.30
N GLY A 117 1.22 10.52 30.07
CA GLY A 117 0.64 9.63 29.06
C GLY A 117 -0.71 9.04 29.47
N THR A 118 -0.95 8.89 30.78
CA THR A 118 -2.25 8.43 31.31
C THR A 118 -3.39 9.44 31.06
N LYS A 119 -3.08 10.69 30.71
CA LYS A 119 -4.10 11.67 30.29
C LYS A 119 -4.80 11.26 29.00
N VAL A 120 -4.16 10.44 28.17
CA VAL A 120 -4.76 9.91 26.95
C VAL A 120 -5.67 8.74 27.30
N THR A 121 -5.27 7.90 28.26
CA THR A 121 -6.04 6.72 28.69
C THR A 121 -7.25 7.06 29.56
N GLU A 122 -7.23 8.19 30.26
CA GLU A 122 -8.31 8.65 31.15
C GLU A 122 -9.24 9.68 30.49
N ASN A 123 -9.03 9.99 29.20
CA ASN A 123 -9.80 11.00 28.50
C ASN A 123 -10.82 10.36 27.55
N ASP A 124 -12.05 10.20 28.05
CA ASP A 124 -13.16 9.64 27.27
C ASP A 124 -13.43 10.44 25.98
N ASP A 125 -13.31 11.78 26.01
CA ASP A 125 -13.52 12.62 24.82
C ASP A 125 -12.46 12.35 23.74
N PHE A 126 -11.26 11.90 24.10
CA PHE A 126 -10.26 11.46 23.14
C PHE A 126 -10.64 10.12 22.51
N ILE A 127 -11.03 9.15 23.34
CA ILE A 127 -11.40 7.80 22.88
C ILE A 127 -12.67 7.82 22.02
N GLN A 128 -13.64 8.67 22.36
CA GLN A 128 -14.89 8.79 21.60
C GLN A 128 -14.69 9.34 20.18
N GLN A 129 -13.55 9.98 19.88
CA GLN A 129 -13.26 10.43 18.51
C GLN A 129 -13.06 9.28 17.54
N PHE A 130 -12.68 8.08 18.01
CA PHE A 130 -12.48 6.92 17.14
C PHE A 130 -13.79 6.26 16.74
N VAL A 131 -14.84 6.37 17.58
CA VAL A 131 -16.12 5.70 17.36
C VAL A 131 -16.80 6.21 16.09
N GLY A 132 -17.27 5.29 15.26
CA GLY A 132 -17.96 5.56 13.99
C GLY A 132 -17.05 5.77 12.78
N LYS A 133 -15.73 5.87 12.97
CA LYS A 133 -14.75 5.86 11.87
C LYS A 133 -14.71 4.48 11.22
N ASP A 134 -14.47 4.45 9.92
CA ASP A 134 -14.34 3.23 9.14
C ASP A 134 -12.87 2.86 8.91
N LEU A 135 -12.65 1.68 8.31
CA LEU A 135 -11.31 1.14 8.03
C LEU A 135 -10.44 2.04 7.14
N ASN A 136 -11.06 2.87 6.32
CA ASN A 136 -10.39 3.77 5.38
C ASN A 136 -10.11 5.16 5.97
N SER A 137 -10.60 5.44 7.18
CA SER A 137 -10.39 6.71 7.85
C SER A 137 -8.90 6.93 8.14
N PRO A 138 -8.37 8.17 8.04
CA PRO A 138 -6.95 8.44 8.29
C PRO A 138 -6.49 8.04 9.69
N ILE A 139 -7.32 8.29 10.72
CA ILE A 139 -7.04 7.99 12.14
C ILE A 139 -5.66 8.55 12.55
N ALA A 140 -5.47 9.84 12.33
CA ALA A 140 -4.20 10.53 12.56
C ALA A 140 -4.39 11.83 13.34
N VAL A 141 -3.49 12.07 14.31
CA VAL A 141 -3.51 13.30 15.10
C VAL A 141 -3.19 14.50 14.21
N GLY A 142 -4.03 15.54 14.27
CA GLY A 142 -3.89 16.73 13.45
C GLY A 142 -4.55 16.64 12.07
N GLN A 143 -5.07 15.47 11.71
CA GLN A 143 -5.98 15.31 10.57
C GLN A 143 -7.42 15.20 11.06
N ASP A 144 -7.81 14.01 11.51
CA ASP A 144 -9.18 13.65 11.89
C ASP A 144 -9.30 13.25 13.36
N ILE A 145 -8.18 13.30 14.11
CA ILE A 145 -8.09 13.12 15.56
C ILE A 145 -7.44 14.35 16.21
N GLN A 146 -8.07 14.87 17.26
CA GLN A 146 -7.52 15.94 18.09
C GLN A 146 -6.70 15.35 19.24
N GLY A 147 -5.39 15.62 19.25
CA GLY A 147 -4.48 15.17 20.31
C GLY A 147 -4.73 15.85 21.66
N VAL A 148 -4.32 15.17 22.74
CA VAL A 148 -4.47 15.66 24.12
C VAL A 148 -3.32 16.59 24.48
N SER A 149 -3.65 17.78 25.00
CA SER A 149 -2.65 18.79 25.36
C SER A 149 -1.69 18.28 26.44
N GLY A 150 -0.39 18.38 26.16
CA GLY A 150 0.68 17.90 27.05
C GLY A 150 0.91 16.39 26.99
N ALA A 151 0.30 15.67 26.05
CA ALA A 151 0.50 14.23 25.84
C ALA A 151 0.54 13.87 24.33
N SER A 152 1.14 14.74 23.50
CA SER A 152 1.10 14.64 22.03
C SER A 152 1.67 13.33 21.48
N MET A 153 2.82 12.87 21.99
CA MET A 153 3.43 11.59 21.58
C MET A 153 2.55 10.39 21.92
N SER A 154 1.94 10.40 23.11
CA SER A 154 1.04 9.32 23.54
C SER A 154 -0.28 9.35 22.77
N SER A 155 -0.80 10.53 22.41
CA SER A 155 -1.98 10.65 21.53
C SER A 155 -1.72 10.10 20.13
N ASP A 156 -0.54 10.40 19.56
CA ASP A 156 -0.13 9.85 18.27
C ASP A 156 0.04 8.33 18.33
N GLY A 157 0.67 7.81 19.40
CA GLY A 157 0.82 6.38 19.64
C GLY A 157 -0.52 5.64 19.71
N VAL A 158 -1.53 6.18 20.39
CA VAL A 158 -2.88 5.59 20.43
C VAL A 158 -3.55 5.64 19.06
N ALA A 159 -3.48 6.77 18.35
CA ALA A 159 -4.09 6.91 17.02
C ALA A 159 -3.48 5.88 16.04
N LYS A 160 -2.15 5.75 16.03
CA LYS A 160 -1.44 4.71 15.26
C LYS A 160 -1.84 3.30 15.68
N ALA A 161 -1.98 3.03 16.97
CA ALA A 161 -2.40 1.71 17.43
C ALA A 161 -3.81 1.35 16.94
N VAL A 162 -4.75 2.30 16.98
CA VAL A 162 -6.11 2.12 16.43
C VAL A 162 -6.07 1.93 14.92
N LYS A 163 -5.29 2.74 14.20
CA LYS A 163 -5.12 2.63 12.75
C LYS A 163 -4.55 1.26 12.35
N ASN A 164 -3.50 0.80 13.03
CA ASN A 164 -2.90 -0.51 12.79
C ASN A 164 -3.88 -1.67 13.03
N ALA A 165 -4.78 -1.55 14.02
CA ALA A 165 -5.85 -2.53 14.24
C ALA A 165 -6.87 -2.52 13.09
N ALA A 166 -7.25 -1.34 12.59
CA ALA A 166 -8.15 -1.19 11.45
C ALA A 166 -7.53 -1.78 10.19
N ASP A 167 -6.26 -1.48 9.91
CA ASP A 167 -5.55 -2.00 8.74
C ASP A 167 -5.41 -3.52 8.79
N PHE A 168 -5.07 -4.08 9.96
CA PHE A 168 -5.07 -5.52 10.15
C PHE A 168 -6.45 -6.13 9.86
N LEU A 169 -7.53 -5.51 10.36
CA LEU A 169 -8.87 -6.01 10.09
C LEU A 169 -9.20 -5.94 8.60
N THR A 170 -8.82 -4.87 7.90
CA THR A 170 -8.96 -4.76 6.44
C THR A 170 -8.32 -5.97 5.78
N MET A 171 -7.06 -6.29 6.09
CA MET A 171 -6.36 -7.44 5.51
C MET A 171 -7.07 -8.78 5.77
N GLN A 172 -7.71 -8.96 6.93
CA GLN A 172 -8.39 -10.22 7.27
C GLN A 172 -9.81 -10.32 6.72
N THR A 173 -10.50 -9.19 6.50
CA THR A 173 -11.92 -9.17 6.12
C THR A 173 -12.17 -8.79 4.67
N SER A 174 -11.19 -8.20 3.98
CA SER A 174 -11.33 -7.87 2.56
C SER A 174 -11.35 -9.10 1.65
N GLY A 175 -11.17 -10.31 2.18
CA GLY A 175 -11.14 -11.55 1.39
C GLY A 175 -9.90 -11.65 0.49
N ASP A 176 -8.96 -10.75 0.69
CA ASP A 176 -7.77 -10.56 -0.12
C ASP A 176 -6.64 -11.49 0.35
N ASP A 177 -6.72 -12.77 0.00
CA ASP A 177 -5.55 -13.64 0.10
C ASP A 177 -4.55 -13.28 -1.02
N PHE A 178 -3.70 -12.30 -0.76
CA PHE A 178 -2.62 -11.89 -1.66
C PHE A 178 -1.51 -12.94 -1.78
N THR A 179 -1.52 -14.00 -0.98
CA THR A 179 -0.50 -15.07 -1.02
C THR A 179 -0.46 -15.74 -2.39
N LEU A 180 -1.58 -15.82 -3.11
CA LEU A 180 -1.58 -16.33 -4.48
C LEU A 180 -0.89 -15.40 -5.48
N LEU A 181 -0.93 -14.09 -5.22
CA LEU A 181 -0.32 -13.06 -6.07
C LEU A 181 1.16 -12.85 -5.73
N PHE A 182 1.52 -12.95 -4.45
CA PHE A 182 2.89 -12.87 -3.92
C PHE A 182 3.17 -14.05 -2.98
N PRO A 183 3.49 -15.25 -3.52
CA PRO A 183 3.68 -16.46 -2.71
C PRO A 183 4.90 -16.41 -1.80
N ASP A 184 5.86 -15.54 -2.11
CA ASP A 184 7.08 -15.36 -1.34
C ASP A 184 6.97 -14.22 -0.30
N ALA A 185 5.88 -13.46 -0.28
CA ALA A 185 5.69 -12.37 0.68
C ALA A 185 5.44 -12.92 2.09
N ASP A 186 6.16 -12.37 3.06
CA ASP A 186 5.93 -12.60 4.49
C ASP A 186 5.16 -11.45 5.16
N LEU A 187 5.02 -10.30 4.47
CA LEU A 187 4.33 -9.12 4.97
C LEU A 187 3.66 -8.34 3.83
N PHE A 188 2.49 -7.79 4.10
CA PHE A 188 1.84 -6.79 3.25
C PHE A 188 1.64 -5.51 4.05
N VAL A 189 2.42 -4.48 3.73
CA VAL A 189 2.42 -3.21 4.48
C VAL A 189 1.38 -2.27 3.85
N PRO A 190 0.32 -1.88 4.59
CA PRO A 190 -0.62 -0.87 4.12
C PRO A 190 0.09 0.49 4.04
N LEU A 191 -0.10 1.21 2.94
CA LEU A 191 0.50 2.51 2.71
C LEU A 191 -0.46 3.42 1.95
N THR A 192 -0.43 4.72 2.27
CA THR A 192 -1.14 5.75 1.51
C THR A 192 -0.11 6.73 0.96
N VAL A 193 -0.03 6.85 -0.36
CA VAL A 193 0.81 7.83 -1.07
C VAL A 193 -0.11 8.64 -1.99
N ASN A 194 -0.03 9.97 -1.94
CA ASN A 194 -0.87 10.86 -2.75
C ASN A 194 -2.38 10.57 -2.59
N ASP A 195 -2.85 10.33 -1.36
CA ASP A 195 -4.22 9.91 -1.02
C ASP A 195 -4.66 8.56 -1.64
N ILE A 196 -3.72 7.78 -2.18
CA ILE A 196 -3.98 6.45 -2.75
C ILE A 196 -3.50 5.37 -1.79
N PHE A 197 -4.48 4.67 -1.22
CA PHE A 197 -4.25 3.48 -0.41
C PHE A 197 -3.82 2.30 -1.29
N HIS A 198 -2.78 1.59 -0.85
CA HIS A 198 -2.26 0.39 -1.47
C HIS A 198 -1.51 -0.46 -0.43
N TYR A 199 -1.17 -1.70 -0.78
CA TYR A 199 -0.25 -2.52 0.00
C TYR A 199 1.09 -2.63 -0.71
N VAL A 200 2.14 -2.75 0.07
CA VAL A 200 3.48 -3.13 -0.38
C VAL A 200 3.75 -4.55 0.06
N ALA A 201 3.97 -5.46 -0.89
CA ALA A 201 4.36 -6.83 -0.59
C ALA A 201 5.86 -6.87 -0.26
N GLU A 202 6.22 -7.46 0.87
CA GLU A 202 7.60 -7.59 1.32
C GLU A 202 7.96 -9.04 1.66
N ALA A 203 9.23 -9.38 1.48
CA ALA A 203 9.84 -10.61 1.95
C ALA A 203 11.16 -10.28 2.64
N LYS A 204 11.30 -10.59 3.94
CA LYS A 204 12.52 -10.33 4.71
C LYS A 204 13.01 -8.87 4.65
N GLY A 205 12.07 -7.93 4.54
CA GLY A 205 12.35 -6.49 4.44
C GLY A 205 12.77 -6.02 3.04
N GLU A 206 12.70 -6.88 2.02
CA GLU A 206 12.82 -6.48 0.61
C GLU A 206 11.45 -6.38 -0.03
N LYS A 207 11.24 -5.33 -0.83
CA LYS A 207 10.00 -5.11 -1.57
C LYS A 207 9.89 -6.08 -2.74
N LEU A 208 8.74 -6.73 -2.88
CA LEU A 208 8.41 -7.61 -4.00
C LEU A 208 7.50 -6.94 -5.03
N GLY A 209 6.65 -6.01 -4.59
CA GLY A 209 5.70 -5.34 -5.46
C GLY A 209 4.64 -4.55 -4.71
N TYR A 210 3.54 -4.28 -5.40
CA TYR A 210 2.45 -3.44 -4.93
C TYR A 210 1.12 -4.18 -5.12
N VAL A 211 0.16 -3.98 -4.22
CA VAL A 211 -1.23 -4.35 -4.45
C VAL A 211 -2.10 -3.12 -4.36
N ILE A 212 -2.83 -2.83 -5.43
CA ILE A 212 -3.63 -1.61 -5.54
C ILE A 212 -5.10 -1.97 -5.73
N PRO A 213 -6.00 -1.43 -4.89
CA PRO A 213 -7.43 -1.65 -5.02
C PRO A 213 -8.00 -0.82 -6.18
N GLY A 214 -8.87 -1.44 -6.96
CA GLY A 214 -9.60 -0.85 -8.07
C GLY A 214 -11.08 -1.21 -7.99
N GLU A 215 -11.92 -0.37 -8.60
CA GLU A 215 -13.37 -0.53 -8.58
C GLU A 215 -13.94 -0.36 -9.98
N GLY A 216 -14.94 -1.16 -10.31
CA GLY A 216 -15.59 -1.11 -11.62
C GLY A 216 -17.03 -1.60 -11.56
N GLN A 217 -17.85 -1.07 -12.48
CA GLN A 217 -19.28 -1.35 -12.50
C GLN A 217 -19.58 -2.63 -13.29
N GLY A 218 -20.03 -3.68 -12.60
CA GLY A 218 -20.51 -4.94 -13.16
C GLY A 218 -22.03 -4.98 -13.40
N HIS A 219 -22.56 -6.17 -13.67
CA HIS A 219 -23.99 -6.42 -13.86
C HIS A 219 -24.81 -6.21 -12.58
N GLY A 220 -24.30 -6.74 -11.46
CA GLY A 220 -24.95 -6.72 -10.15
C GLY A 220 -24.61 -5.50 -9.30
N GLY A 221 -23.64 -4.68 -9.70
CA GLY A 221 -23.22 -3.50 -8.95
C GLY A 221 -21.73 -3.24 -9.06
N ASN A 222 -21.18 -2.57 -8.05
CA ASN A 222 -19.73 -2.38 -7.92
C ASN A 222 -19.04 -3.74 -7.77
N ILE A 223 -17.87 -3.87 -8.39
CA ILE A 223 -16.93 -4.96 -8.23
C ILE A 223 -15.61 -4.34 -7.76
N GLU A 224 -15.19 -4.73 -6.56
CA GLU A 224 -13.87 -4.40 -6.02
C GLU A 224 -12.86 -5.46 -6.47
N VAL A 225 -11.69 -5.01 -6.89
CA VAL A 225 -10.59 -5.86 -7.35
C VAL A 225 -9.29 -5.38 -6.75
N SER A 226 -8.49 -6.28 -6.23
CA SER A 226 -7.13 -5.99 -5.78
C SER A 226 -6.14 -6.47 -6.82
N VAL A 227 -5.36 -5.55 -7.42
CA VAL A 227 -4.44 -5.85 -8.52
C VAL A 227 -3.01 -5.84 -8.01
N ALA A 228 -2.28 -6.93 -8.25
CA ALA A 228 -0.86 -7.04 -7.93
C ALA A 228 0.01 -6.56 -9.10
N PHE A 229 0.99 -5.72 -8.78
CA PHE A 229 2.02 -5.22 -9.69
C PHE A 229 3.40 -5.61 -9.18
N ASP A 230 4.29 -6.02 -10.07
CA ASP A 230 5.71 -6.16 -9.72
C ASP A 230 6.41 -4.79 -9.60
N LEU A 231 7.72 -4.82 -9.31
CA LEU A 231 8.55 -3.62 -9.21
C LEU A 231 8.79 -2.90 -10.55
N ASP A 232 8.46 -3.52 -11.68
CA ASP A 232 8.54 -2.90 -13.00
C ASP A 232 7.15 -2.36 -13.45
N GLY A 233 6.13 -2.51 -12.60
CA GLY A 233 4.78 -2.06 -12.89
C GLY A 233 4.00 -2.98 -13.83
N LEU A 234 4.42 -4.24 -13.97
CA LEU A 234 3.66 -5.25 -14.71
C LEU A 234 2.65 -5.92 -13.79
N ILE A 235 1.45 -6.16 -14.32
CA ILE A 235 0.39 -6.86 -13.61
C ILE A 235 0.77 -8.33 -13.43
N LEU A 236 0.82 -8.78 -12.18
CA LEU A 236 0.99 -10.20 -11.84
C LEU A 236 -0.34 -10.94 -11.93
N GLY A 237 -1.41 -10.30 -11.46
CA GLY A 237 -2.76 -10.82 -11.46
C GLY A 237 -3.68 -9.95 -10.61
N TYR A 238 -4.88 -10.45 -10.33
CA TYR A 238 -5.84 -9.78 -9.48
C TYR A 238 -6.65 -10.76 -8.64
N ASN A 239 -7.16 -10.27 -7.51
CA ASN A 239 -8.17 -10.95 -6.69
C ASN A 239 -9.48 -10.18 -6.76
N ILE A 240 -10.59 -10.92 -6.77
CA ILE A 240 -11.94 -10.33 -6.66
C ILE A 240 -12.24 -10.13 -5.17
N GLY A 241 -12.54 -8.89 -4.79
CA GLY A 241 -13.00 -8.51 -3.46
C GLY A 241 -14.53 -8.50 -3.37
N LYS A 242 -15.11 -7.45 -2.77
CA LYS A 242 -16.56 -7.31 -2.65
C LYS A 242 -17.23 -7.13 -4.01
N HIS A 243 -18.34 -7.83 -4.22
CA HIS A 243 -19.14 -7.71 -5.43
C HIS A 243 -20.62 -8.00 -5.16
N ASN A 244 -21.49 -7.51 -6.04
CA ASN A 244 -22.93 -7.81 -6.03
C ASN A 244 -23.38 -8.64 -7.24
N GLU A 245 -22.44 -9.23 -7.99
CA GLU A 245 -22.75 -10.10 -9.13
C GLU A 245 -23.63 -11.29 -8.75
N THR A 246 -24.53 -11.68 -9.67
CA THR A 246 -25.33 -12.89 -9.49
C THR A 246 -24.40 -14.12 -9.54
N PRO A 247 -24.56 -15.12 -8.63
CA PRO A 247 -23.61 -16.23 -8.51
C PRO A 247 -23.36 -17.01 -9.82
N GLU A 248 -24.40 -17.14 -10.65
CA GLU A 248 -24.32 -17.83 -11.95
C GLU A 248 -23.44 -17.06 -12.95
N ILE A 249 -23.50 -15.73 -12.95
CA ILE A 249 -22.70 -14.88 -13.85
C ILE A 249 -21.29 -14.71 -13.30
N ALA A 250 -21.14 -14.54 -11.98
CA ALA A 250 -19.85 -14.45 -11.30
C ALA A 250 -18.95 -15.64 -11.62
N THR A 251 -19.47 -16.87 -11.49
CA THR A 251 -18.75 -18.12 -11.81
C THR A 251 -18.23 -18.15 -13.26
N LEU A 252 -18.92 -17.53 -14.22
CA LEU A 252 -18.48 -17.52 -15.62
C LEU A 252 -17.21 -16.70 -15.85
N VAL A 253 -16.95 -15.69 -15.01
CA VAL A 253 -15.85 -14.73 -15.19
C VAL A 253 -14.78 -14.90 -14.12
N PHE A 254 -15.16 -15.08 -12.86
CA PHE A 254 -14.21 -15.11 -11.74
C PHE A 254 -13.36 -16.37 -11.76
N ASP A 255 -13.94 -17.51 -12.13
CA ASP A 255 -13.23 -18.79 -12.26
C ASP A 255 -12.57 -18.94 -13.64
N ASN A 256 -12.70 -17.95 -14.52
CA ASN A 256 -12.19 -18.02 -15.88
C ASN A 256 -10.72 -17.62 -15.93
N THR A 257 -9.86 -18.63 -15.87
CA THR A 257 -8.41 -18.44 -15.94
C THR A 257 -7.95 -17.79 -17.25
N GLU A 258 -8.58 -18.09 -18.38
CA GLU A 258 -8.23 -17.46 -19.67
C GLU A 258 -8.55 -15.96 -19.64
N PHE A 259 -9.67 -15.57 -19.01
CA PHE A 259 -10.00 -14.16 -18.81
C PHE A 259 -8.96 -13.46 -17.93
N ALA A 260 -8.64 -14.05 -16.77
CA ALA A 260 -7.70 -13.47 -15.82
C ALA A 260 -6.27 -13.34 -16.39
N GLN A 261 -5.80 -14.35 -17.13
CA GLN A 261 -4.45 -14.36 -17.73
C GLN A 261 -4.24 -13.28 -18.80
N GLN A 262 -5.31 -12.71 -19.35
CA GLN A 262 -5.17 -11.59 -20.30
C GLN A 262 -4.58 -10.34 -19.66
N PHE A 263 -4.68 -10.18 -18.33
CA PHE A 263 -4.11 -9.04 -17.62
C PHE A 263 -2.64 -9.25 -17.25
N THR A 264 -2.21 -10.49 -17.03
CA THR A 264 -0.84 -10.80 -16.61
C THR A 264 0.19 -10.27 -17.61
N SER A 265 1.28 -9.69 -17.10
CA SER A 265 2.38 -9.07 -17.84
C SER A 265 2.01 -7.83 -18.66
N LYS A 266 0.77 -7.32 -18.57
CA LYS A 266 0.43 -5.99 -19.08
C LYS A 266 0.96 -4.91 -18.14
N SER A 267 1.32 -3.76 -18.70
CA SER A 267 1.82 -2.63 -17.92
C SER A 267 0.65 -1.82 -17.33
N PHE A 268 0.86 -1.18 -16.18
CA PHE A 268 -0.09 -0.17 -15.68
C PHE A 268 -0.27 1.02 -16.65
N ASN A 269 0.64 1.20 -17.61
CA ASN A 269 0.51 2.21 -18.68
C ASN A 269 -0.37 1.73 -19.85
N ASP A 270 -0.71 0.44 -19.93
CA ASP A 270 -1.55 -0.07 -21.02
C ASP A 270 -2.98 0.47 -20.90
N ALA A 271 -3.66 0.65 -22.04
CA ALA A 271 -5.03 1.20 -22.06
C ALA A 271 -6.09 0.25 -21.46
N LEU A 272 -5.82 -1.07 -21.48
CA LEU A 272 -6.67 -2.13 -20.93
C LEU A 272 -8.14 -2.06 -21.40
N LEU A 273 -8.37 -1.82 -22.70
CA LEU A 273 -9.71 -1.64 -23.25
C LEU A 273 -10.39 -2.97 -23.57
N LEU A 274 -11.59 -3.19 -23.02
CA LEU A 274 -12.41 -4.36 -23.34
C LEU A 274 -12.79 -4.36 -24.84
N GLY A 275 -12.63 -5.50 -25.50
CA GLY A 275 -12.87 -5.69 -26.93
C GLY A 275 -11.72 -5.24 -27.84
N LYS A 276 -10.67 -4.62 -27.29
CA LYS A 276 -9.43 -4.27 -28.00
C LYS A 276 -8.24 -5.01 -27.39
N ASP A 277 -7.97 -4.76 -26.12
CA ASP A 277 -6.81 -5.29 -25.38
C ASP A 277 -7.18 -6.51 -24.51
N ILE A 278 -8.45 -6.58 -24.07
CA ILE A 278 -9.00 -7.65 -23.23
C ILE A 278 -10.27 -8.20 -23.87
N ASN A 279 -10.36 -9.52 -24.04
CA ASN A 279 -11.57 -10.19 -24.54
C ASN A 279 -12.51 -10.50 -23.38
N GLY A 280 -13.75 -10.03 -23.46
CA GLY A 280 -14.79 -10.34 -22.48
C GLY A 280 -15.32 -11.77 -22.61
N VAL A 281 -15.92 -12.28 -21.52
CA VAL A 281 -16.52 -13.61 -21.48
C VAL A 281 -17.93 -13.59 -22.09
N ALA A 282 -18.22 -14.56 -22.95
CA ALA A 282 -19.53 -14.69 -23.57
C ALA A 282 -20.64 -14.86 -22.52
N SER A 283 -21.76 -14.15 -22.71
CA SER A 283 -22.90 -14.12 -21.79
C SER A 283 -22.64 -13.46 -20.42
N ALA A 284 -21.45 -12.90 -20.19
CA ALA A 284 -21.08 -12.18 -18.97
C ALA A 284 -20.30 -10.89 -19.29
N SER A 285 -20.73 -10.17 -20.34
CA SER A 285 -20.00 -9.01 -20.87
C SER A 285 -19.92 -7.86 -19.88
N GLN A 286 -21.00 -7.58 -19.14
CA GLN A 286 -21.02 -6.50 -18.14
C GLN A 286 -20.10 -6.79 -16.95
N THR A 287 -20.06 -8.04 -16.49
CA THR A 287 -19.16 -8.47 -15.42
C THR A 287 -17.70 -8.42 -15.87
N SER A 288 -17.43 -8.85 -17.11
CA SER A 288 -16.10 -8.74 -17.73
C SER A 288 -15.66 -7.28 -17.85
N GLU A 289 -16.58 -6.39 -18.22
CA GLU A 289 -16.36 -4.95 -18.28
C GLU A 289 -16.07 -4.37 -16.89
N GLY A 290 -16.86 -4.73 -15.88
CA GLY A 290 -16.67 -4.32 -14.49
C GLY A 290 -15.28 -4.66 -13.97
N ILE A 291 -14.81 -5.91 -14.14
CA ILE A 291 -13.45 -6.29 -13.74
C ILE A 291 -12.40 -5.53 -14.55
N THR A 292 -12.57 -5.40 -15.87
CA THR A 292 -11.60 -4.68 -16.71
C THR A 292 -11.47 -3.22 -16.29
N LEU A 293 -12.58 -2.56 -15.95
CA LEU A 293 -12.60 -1.20 -15.43
C LEU A 293 -11.94 -1.11 -14.05
N ALA A 294 -12.19 -2.08 -13.16
CA ALA A 294 -11.56 -2.14 -11.85
C ALA A 294 -10.04 -2.30 -11.96
N VAL A 295 -9.56 -3.21 -12.82
CA VAL A 295 -8.13 -3.40 -13.05
C VAL A 295 -7.51 -2.13 -13.64
N ARG A 296 -8.18 -1.48 -14.59
CA ARG A 296 -7.73 -0.21 -15.15
C ARG A 296 -7.67 0.90 -14.11
N ALA A 297 -8.66 0.99 -13.22
CA ALA A 297 -8.66 1.97 -12.14
C ALA A 297 -7.48 1.77 -11.17
N ALA A 298 -7.11 0.52 -10.87
CA ALA A 298 -5.91 0.21 -10.10
C ALA A 298 -4.61 0.57 -10.86
N ALA A 299 -4.56 0.31 -12.17
CA ALA A 299 -3.44 0.69 -13.03
C ALA A 299 -3.26 2.21 -13.11
N ASP A 300 -4.35 2.97 -13.19
CA ASP A 300 -4.29 4.43 -13.18
C ASP A 300 -3.75 4.96 -11.84
N LYS A 301 -4.22 4.42 -10.71
CA LYS A 301 -3.67 4.70 -9.38
C LYS A 301 -2.18 4.37 -9.25
N MET A 302 -1.73 3.30 -9.89
CA MET A 302 -0.31 2.91 -9.89
C MET A 302 0.59 3.99 -10.50
N LYS A 303 0.10 4.77 -11.48
CA LYS A 303 0.86 5.87 -12.11
C LYS A 303 1.29 6.96 -11.12
N ASP A 304 0.50 7.15 -10.07
CA ASP A 304 0.71 8.18 -9.05
C ASP A 304 1.52 7.68 -7.84
N ILE A 305 1.69 6.35 -7.72
CA ILE A 305 2.48 5.69 -6.65
C ILE A 305 3.86 5.29 -7.16
N PHE A 306 3.94 4.85 -8.42
CA PHE A 306 5.14 4.28 -8.99
C PHE A 306 6.19 5.35 -9.32
N VAL A 307 7.34 5.27 -8.68
CA VAL A 307 8.53 6.03 -9.06
C VAL A 307 9.34 5.15 -10.01
N ASP A 308 9.30 5.48 -11.29
CA ASP A 308 10.01 4.74 -12.33
C ASP A 308 11.53 4.74 -12.04
N PRO A 309 12.20 3.57 -12.02
CA PRO A 309 13.65 3.49 -11.81
C PRO A 309 14.47 4.33 -12.80
N SER A 310 13.92 4.62 -13.97
CA SER A 310 14.49 5.53 -14.97
C SER A 310 14.67 6.95 -14.45
N ILE A 311 13.85 7.38 -13.49
CA ILE A 311 13.97 8.68 -12.82
C ILE A 311 15.27 8.73 -12.04
N LEU A 312 15.59 7.66 -11.30
CA LEU A 312 16.85 7.53 -10.56
C LEU A 312 18.07 7.52 -11.49
N GLU A 313 17.94 6.92 -12.69
CA GLU A 313 19.01 6.93 -13.69
C GLU A 313 19.25 8.33 -14.26
N LEU A 314 18.17 9.04 -14.63
CA LEU A 314 18.24 10.34 -15.27
C LEU A 314 18.57 11.48 -14.30
N LEU A 315 18.17 11.36 -13.04
CA LEU A 315 18.49 12.29 -11.96
C LEU A 315 19.46 11.63 -10.95
N SER A 316 20.52 11.00 -11.46
CA SER A 316 21.47 10.20 -10.66
C SER A 316 22.18 10.95 -9.53
N GLU A 317 22.16 12.28 -9.52
CA GLU A 317 22.74 13.09 -8.45
C GLU A 317 21.80 13.34 -7.27
N ALA A 318 20.50 13.10 -7.43
CA ALA A 318 19.49 13.32 -6.41
C ALA A 318 19.40 12.15 -5.41
N ASP A 319 19.20 12.47 -4.12
CA ASP A 319 18.94 11.51 -3.05
C ASP A 319 17.45 11.38 -2.71
N SER A 320 16.63 12.32 -3.18
CA SER A 320 15.20 12.40 -2.93
C SER A 320 14.49 13.14 -4.08
N PHE A 321 13.18 12.94 -4.19
CA PHE A 321 12.38 13.51 -5.28
C PHE A 321 11.04 14.02 -4.77
N GLU A 322 10.60 15.16 -5.32
CA GLU A 322 9.22 15.62 -5.20
C GLU A 322 8.50 15.46 -6.53
N THR A 323 7.26 14.98 -6.49
CA THR A 323 6.41 14.88 -7.69
C THR A 323 5.47 16.07 -7.74
N HIS A 324 5.42 16.73 -8.89
CA HIS A 324 4.58 17.88 -9.14
C HIS A 324 3.75 17.65 -10.41
N SER A 325 2.50 18.09 -10.40
CA SER A 325 1.61 18.05 -11.56
C SER A 325 1.08 19.45 -11.83
N LEU A 326 1.27 19.94 -13.05
CA LEU A 326 0.75 21.23 -13.49
C LEU A 326 0.04 21.06 -14.83
N GLU A 327 -1.22 21.48 -14.86
CA GLU A 327 -2.16 21.17 -15.94
C GLU A 327 -2.23 19.65 -16.15
N ASP A 328 -1.77 19.15 -17.29
CA ASP A 328 -1.70 17.72 -17.64
C ASP A 328 -0.25 17.20 -17.73
N THR A 329 0.71 17.97 -17.23
CA THR A 329 2.15 17.61 -17.27
C THR A 329 2.66 17.30 -15.87
N THR A 330 3.20 16.09 -15.70
CA THR A 330 3.93 15.69 -14.49
C THR A 330 5.40 16.02 -14.63
N TYR A 331 6.00 16.59 -13.59
CA TYR A 331 7.44 16.74 -13.48
C TYR A 331 7.93 16.37 -12.08
N TYR A 332 9.19 15.93 -12.02
CA TYR A 332 9.87 15.54 -10.80
C TYR A 332 10.98 16.54 -10.50
N LEU A 333 11.05 16.97 -9.25
CA LEU A 333 12.13 17.78 -8.71
C LEU A 333 13.10 16.85 -7.99
N GLY A 334 14.31 16.69 -8.52
CA GLY A 334 15.38 15.97 -7.84
C GLY A 334 16.05 16.86 -6.81
N LEU A 335 16.19 16.38 -5.58
CA LEU A 335 16.83 17.06 -4.47
C LEU A 335 18.09 16.30 -4.03
N LYS A 336 19.10 17.05 -3.59
CA LYS A 336 20.32 16.54 -2.97
C LYS A 336 20.68 17.44 -1.81
N ASP A 337 20.76 16.90 -0.60
CA ASP A 337 21.00 17.70 0.61
C ASP A 337 20.04 18.93 0.73
N ASP A 338 18.76 18.74 0.39
CA ASP A 338 17.71 19.79 0.31
C ASP A 338 17.92 20.89 -0.76
N GLU A 339 18.91 20.76 -1.65
CA GLU A 339 19.10 21.64 -2.81
C GLU A 339 18.64 20.99 -4.11
N THR A 340 18.14 21.78 -5.06
CA THR A 340 17.71 21.26 -6.37
C THR A 340 18.91 20.69 -7.14
N ALA A 341 18.85 19.40 -7.44
CA ALA A 341 19.83 18.69 -8.26
C ALA A 341 19.45 18.68 -9.75
N GLY A 342 18.15 18.77 -10.07
CA GLY A 342 17.66 18.84 -11.43
C GLY A 342 16.16 18.59 -11.52
N TYR A 343 15.66 18.55 -12.76
CA TYR A 343 14.25 18.38 -13.05
C TYR A 343 14.05 17.28 -14.08
N LEU A 344 12.96 16.55 -13.96
CA LEU A 344 12.56 15.55 -14.95
C LEU A 344 11.13 15.83 -15.38
N ILE A 345 10.92 16.15 -16.65
CA ILE A 345 9.58 16.43 -17.19
C ILE A 345 9.10 15.21 -17.97
N VAL A 346 7.87 14.78 -17.72
CA VAL A 346 7.17 13.81 -18.57
C VAL A 346 6.47 14.58 -19.67
N SER A 347 6.89 14.39 -20.92
CA SER A 347 6.28 15.07 -22.06
C SER A 347 5.84 14.10 -23.14
N GLN A 348 4.88 14.54 -23.95
CA GLN A 348 4.22 13.72 -24.95
C GLN A 348 4.54 14.18 -26.36
N GLY A 349 4.66 13.20 -27.25
CA GLY A 349 4.70 13.41 -28.69
C GLY A 349 3.97 12.29 -29.44
N LEU A 350 3.59 12.56 -30.68
CA LEU A 350 2.79 11.62 -31.47
C LEU A 350 3.70 10.64 -32.25
N GLY A 351 3.61 9.37 -31.90
CA GLY A 351 4.26 8.26 -32.59
C GLY A 351 3.50 7.77 -33.83
N TYR A 352 3.86 6.57 -34.29
CA TYR A 352 3.25 5.94 -35.46
C TYR A 352 1.85 5.39 -35.19
N GLU A 353 1.65 4.71 -34.06
CA GLU A 353 0.38 4.07 -33.67
C GLU A 353 -0.32 4.85 -32.55
N GLY A 354 0.42 5.63 -31.75
CA GLY A 354 -0.18 6.44 -30.69
C GLY A 354 0.81 7.33 -29.96
N LEU A 355 0.50 7.66 -28.70
CA LEU A 355 1.33 8.59 -27.92
C LEU A 355 2.63 7.95 -27.47
N LEU A 356 3.68 8.77 -27.42
CA LEU A 356 4.97 8.46 -26.80
C LEU A 356 5.12 9.36 -25.58
N ASN A 357 5.24 8.76 -24.39
CA ASN A 357 5.57 9.47 -23.17
C ASN A 357 7.08 9.39 -22.94
N VAL A 358 7.73 10.54 -22.84
CA VAL A 358 9.20 10.66 -22.77
C VAL A 358 9.58 11.43 -21.51
N TYR A 359 10.49 10.85 -20.73
CA TYR A 359 11.20 11.57 -19.69
C TYR A 359 12.29 12.43 -20.31
N VAL A 360 12.31 13.71 -19.96
CA VAL A 360 13.33 14.67 -20.37
C VAL A 360 13.92 15.29 -19.12
N ALA A 361 15.19 15.01 -18.87
CA ALA A 361 15.91 15.49 -17.70
C ALA A 361 16.62 16.80 -18.00
N PHE A 362 16.59 17.71 -17.04
CA PHE A 362 17.19 19.04 -17.12
C PHE A 362 18.07 19.29 -15.90
N ASP A 363 19.16 20.00 -16.11
CA ASP A 363 19.89 20.64 -15.02
C ASP A 363 19.19 21.93 -14.56
N ASN A 364 19.79 22.60 -13.57
CA ASN A 364 19.26 23.84 -13.01
C ASN A 364 19.28 25.03 -13.99
N ASP A 365 20.05 24.94 -15.08
CA ASP A 365 20.17 25.96 -16.12
C ASP A 365 19.23 25.67 -17.32
N GLY A 366 18.45 24.60 -17.27
CA GLY A 366 17.52 24.20 -18.32
C GLY A 366 18.19 23.50 -19.51
N LEU A 367 19.41 22.99 -19.34
CA LEU A 367 20.05 22.13 -20.32
C LEU A 367 19.60 20.70 -20.13
N ILE A 368 19.27 20.03 -21.24
CA ILE A 368 18.88 18.62 -21.23
C ILE A 368 20.10 17.78 -20.81
N THR A 369 19.95 16.97 -19.77
CA THR A 369 21.00 16.06 -19.28
C THR A 369 20.80 14.62 -19.78
N GLY A 370 19.56 14.25 -20.13
CA GLY A 370 19.23 12.95 -20.68
C GLY A 370 17.77 12.83 -21.07
N ILE A 371 17.47 11.84 -21.90
CA ILE A 371 16.09 11.50 -22.26
C ILE A 371 15.90 9.98 -22.19
N LYS A 372 14.69 9.55 -21.85
CA LYS A 372 14.31 8.13 -21.87
C LYS A 372 12.84 7.99 -22.18
N LEU A 373 12.50 7.01 -23.02
CA LEU A 373 11.11 6.67 -23.28
C LEU A 373 10.51 6.03 -22.02
N ARG A 374 9.43 6.59 -21.50
CA ARG A 374 8.66 6.08 -20.35
C ARG A 374 7.74 4.95 -20.79
N ASP A 375 6.85 5.26 -21.73
CA ASP A 375 5.86 4.34 -22.27
C ASP A 375 5.45 4.76 -23.69
N HIS A 376 4.85 3.82 -24.43
CA HIS A 376 4.49 4.04 -25.83
C HIS A 376 3.32 3.15 -26.27
N GLU A 377 2.55 3.64 -27.24
CA GLU A 377 1.53 2.85 -27.93
C GLU A 377 2.03 2.29 -29.28
N ASP A 378 3.29 2.55 -29.63
CA ASP A 378 3.91 2.19 -30.91
C ASP A 378 4.40 0.74 -31.03
N THR A 379 4.71 0.32 -32.26
CA THR A 379 5.21 -1.02 -32.56
C THR A 379 6.55 -1.29 -31.84
N PRO A 380 6.65 -2.30 -30.96
CA PRO A 380 7.83 -2.52 -30.10
C PRO A 380 9.16 -2.73 -30.85
N SER A 381 9.12 -3.24 -32.08
CA SER A 381 10.33 -3.37 -32.90
C SER A 381 10.89 -2.03 -33.37
N MET A 382 10.03 -1.05 -33.66
CA MET A 382 10.46 0.29 -34.10
C MET A 382 11.00 1.08 -32.92
N ILE A 383 10.31 1.02 -31.77
CA ILE A 383 10.78 1.64 -30.54
C ILE A 383 12.15 1.11 -30.11
N ARG A 384 12.38 -0.21 -30.20
CA ARG A 384 13.70 -0.78 -29.93
C ARG A 384 14.80 -0.22 -30.82
N MET A 385 14.52 0.14 -32.06
CA MET A 385 15.52 0.79 -32.93
C MET A 385 15.91 2.16 -32.40
N ILE A 386 14.94 2.91 -31.84
CA ILE A 386 15.17 4.23 -31.26
C ILE A 386 15.90 4.11 -29.92
N THR A 387 15.37 3.30 -28.99
CA THR A 387 15.91 3.20 -27.64
C THR A 387 17.28 2.53 -27.59
N SER A 388 17.65 1.75 -28.61
CA SER A 388 19.00 1.16 -28.74
C SER A 388 20.00 2.08 -29.48
N ASP A 389 19.56 3.21 -30.05
CA ASP A 389 20.44 4.15 -30.73
C ASP A 389 20.89 5.26 -29.76
N GLU A 390 22.02 5.04 -29.09
CA GLU A 390 22.62 6.05 -28.21
C GLU A 390 22.92 7.36 -28.95
N ASN A 391 23.24 7.32 -30.25
CA ASN A 391 23.48 8.55 -31.00
C ASN A 391 22.21 9.37 -31.11
N PHE A 392 21.05 8.72 -31.24
CA PHE A 392 19.78 9.43 -31.27
C PHE A 392 19.55 10.22 -29.99
N ASN A 393 19.63 9.56 -28.82
CA ASN A 393 19.39 10.19 -27.52
C ASN A 393 20.44 11.26 -27.17
N ASN A 394 21.71 11.03 -27.53
CA ASN A 394 22.79 11.97 -27.23
C ASN A 394 22.72 13.29 -28.02
N GLN A 395 21.93 13.36 -29.09
CA GLN A 395 21.72 14.62 -29.83
C GLN A 395 21.00 15.68 -29.02
N PHE A 396 20.24 15.29 -28.00
CA PHE A 396 19.46 16.21 -27.18
C PHE A 396 20.25 16.78 -25.99
N VAL A 397 21.26 16.05 -25.52
CA VAL A 397 22.06 16.45 -24.35
C VAL A 397 22.77 17.78 -24.60
N GLY A 398 22.65 18.69 -23.64
CA GLY A 398 23.20 20.05 -23.71
C GLY A 398 22.38 21.04 -24.55
N LYS A 399 21.22 20.64 -25.08
CA LYS A 399 20.25 21.55 -25.73
C LYS A 399 19.25 22.09 -24.71
N ASN A 400 18.60 23.20 -25.04
CA ASN A 400 17.55 23.86 -24.27
C ASN A 400 16.48 24.45 -25.20
N ASP A 401 15.56 25.26 -24.68
CA ASP A 401 14.47 25.89 -25.43
C ASP A 401 14.92 26.86 -26.55
N GLU A 402 16.16 27.36 -26.49
CA GLU A 402 16.74 28.23 -27.52
C GLU A 402 17.45 27.44 -28.64
N SER A 403 17.58 26.13 -28.48
CA SER A 403 18.29 25.26 -29.41
C SER A 403 17.46 24.94 -30.66
N ASP A 404 18.14 24.69 -31.78
CA ASP A 404 17.50 24.23 -33.02
C ASP A 404 17.33 22.69 -32.98
N PHE A 405 16.07 22.25 -33.09
CA PHE A 405 15.64 20.84 -33.14
C PHE A 405 15.18 20.41 -34.54
N THR A 406 15.47 21.19 -35.58
CA THR A 406 15.00 20.91 -36.94
C THR A 406 15.50 19.54 -37.44
N ILE A 407 14.56 18.65 -37.73
CA ILE A 407 14.82 17.30 -38.23
C ILE A 407 15.48 17.34 -39.61
N GLY A 408 16.49 16.49 -39.80
CA GLY A 408 17.30 16.43 -41.02
C GLY A 408 18.36 17.52 -41.13
N LYS A 409 18.37 18.49 -40.21
CA LYS A 409 19.40 19.51 -40.09
C LYS A 409 20.22 19.31 -38.81
N GLU A 410 19.58 19.50 -37.66
CA GLU A 410 20.22 19.40 -36.35
C GLU A 410 19.94 18.06 -35.67
N ILE A 411 18.74 17.49 -35.88
CA ILE A 411 18.37 16.18 -35.34
C ILE A 411 18.24 15.18 -36.47
N GLN A 412 18.98 14.08 -36.38
CA GLN A 412 18.86 12.93 -37.27
C GLN A 412 17.89 11.93 -36.63
N ILE A 413 16.90 11.50 -37.40
CA ILE A 413 15.93 10.46 -37.00
C ILE A 413 16.49 9.06 -37.24
N VAL A 414 15.95 8.07 -36.54
CA VAL A 414 16.35 6.67 -36.70
C VAL A 414 15.71 6.08 -37.96
N SER A 415 16.56 5.56 -38.86
CA SER A 415 16.10 4.97 -40.13
C SER A 415 15.23 3.76 -39.86
N GLY A 416 14.02 3.72 -40.43
CA GLY A 416 13.05 2.66 -40.19
C GLY A 416 12.14 2.88 -38.99
N ALA A 417 12.30 3.99 -38.24
CA ALA A 417 11.44 4.42 -37.14
C ALA A 417 11.12 5.92 -37.21
N SER A 418 10.88 6.45 -38.42
CA SER A 418 10.82 7.90 -38.67
C SER A 418 9.71 8.61 -37.90
N TYR A 419 8.47 8.11 -37.94
CA TYR A 419 7.34 8.72 -37.22
C TYR A 419 7.54 8.71 -35.70
N SER A 420 7.96 7.57 -35.15
CA SER A 420 8.26 7.46 -33.72
C SER A 420 9.45 8.33 -33.29
N SER A 421 10.44 8.53 -34.18
CA SER A 421 11.56 9.45 -33.94
C SER A 421 11.09 10.90 -33.96
N GLU A 422 10.17 11.27 -34.87
CA GLU A 422 9.54 12.58 -34.91
C GLU A 422 8.74 12.85 -33.63
N GLY A 423 7.95 11.88 -33.15
CA GLY A 423 7.23 11.96 -31.88
C GLY A 423 8.16 12.13 -30.67
N MET A 424 9.29 11.42 -30.62
CA MET A 424 10.32 11.65 -29.59
C MET A 424 10.86 13.09 -29.62
N VAL A 425 11.15 13.62 -30.81
CA VAL A 425 11.63 15.02 -30.96
C VAL A 425 10.56 16.02 -30.50
N GLU A 426 9.30 15.77 -30.86
CA GLU A 426 8.16 16.58 -30.44
C GLU A 426 8.04 16.63 -28.90
N ALA A 427 8.11 15.46 -28.24
CA ALA A 427 8.08 15.37 -26.78
C ALA A 427 9.23 16.16 -26.14
N VAL A 428 10.45 16.06 -26.66
CA VAL A 428 11.60 16.83 -26.15
C VAL A 428 11.39 18.33 -26.33
N VAL A 429 10.91 18.78 -27.49
CA VAL A 429 10.62 20.20 -27.74
C VAL A 429 9.53 20.70 -26.80
N ASN A 430 8.48 19.92 -26.57
CA ASN A 430 7.41 20.27 -25.63
C ASN A 430 7.92 20.39 -24.20
N ALA A 431 8.78 19.47 -23.76
CA ALA A 431 9.42 19.53 -22.44
C ALA A 431 10.26 20.80 -22.26
N THR A 432 11.07 21.20 -23.26
CA THR A 432 11.90 22.42 -23.16
C THR A 432 11.06 23.69 -23.01
N LYS A 433 9.91 23.77 -23.71
CA LYS A 433 8.97 24.89 -23.57
C LYS A 433 8.34 24.89 -22.20
N PHE A 434 7.87 23.73 -21.73
CA PHE A 434 7.27 23.60 -20.40
C PHE A 434 8.24 24.02 -19.30
N PHE A 435 9.50 23.59 -19.38
CA PHE A 435 10.56 24.00 -18.45
C PHE A 435 10.69 25.52 -18.40
N LYS A 436 10.81 26.17 -19.57
CA LYS A 436 10.95 27.63 -19.67
C LYS A 436 9.75 28.39 -19.11
N GLU A 437 8.54 27.90 -19.37
CA GLU A 437 7.30 28.61 -19.04
C GLU A 437 6.90 28.44 -17.57
N ASN A 438 7.24 27.32 -16.94
CA ASN A 438 6.69 26.93 -15.64
C ASN A 438 7.73 26.66 -14.55
N ILE A 439 8.98 26.34 -14.89
CA ILE A 439 10.02 25.92 -13.94
C ILE A 439 11.15 26.94 -13.85
N ALA A 440 11.58 27.49 -14.99
CA ALA A 440 12.67 28.44 -15.03
C ALA A 440 12.37 29.68 -14.15
N PRO A 441 13.37 30.16 -13.37
CA PRO A 441 13.18 31.23 -12.38
C PRO A 441 12.87 32.62 -12.95
#